data_AF-A0A0U2VZ89-F1
#
_entry.id   AF-A0A0U2VZ89-F1
#
_cell.length_a   1.000
_cell.length_b   1.000
_cell.length_c   1.000
_cell.angle_alpha   90.00
_cell.angle_beta   90.00
_cell.angle_gamma   90.00
#
_symmetry.space_group_name_H-M   'P 1'
#
loop_
_entity.id
_entity.type
_entity.pdbx_description
1 polymer ?
#
loop_
_entity_poly.entity_id
_entity_poly.type
_entity_poly.pdbx_seq_one_letter_code
_entity_poly.pdbx_strand_id
1 'polypeptide(L)' 'MSQSYTHEKKHAFEKVFLSLPAQLTAVAFLAGMVLYTALLSGYAPVHDALHELRHALMFIPCH' A
#
# COMPACT_ATOMS: atom_id res chain seq x y z
N MET A 1 18.36 23.93 -39.02
CA MET A 1 17.46 22.79 -38.74
C MET A 1 18.05 21.91 -37.65
N SER A 2 17.98 22.32 -36.38
CA SER A 2 18.58 21.55 -35.25
C SER A 2 17.82 21.78 -33.93
N GLN A 3 17.15 22.92 -33.79
CA GLN A 3 16.35 23.27 -32.62
C GLN A 3 15.13 22.36 -32.38
N SER A 4 14.54 21.78 -33.43
CA SER A 4 13.27 21.04 -33.33
C SER A 4 13.39 19.71 -32.56
N TYR A 5 14.53 19.02 -32.62
CA TYR A 5 14.75 17.72 -31.97
C TYR A 5 14.89 17.82 -30.44
N THR A 6 15.26 18.99 -29.93
CA THR A 6 15.49 19.19 -28.49
C THR A 6 14.19 19.39 -27.73
N HIS A 7 13.14 19.88 -28.41
CA HIS A 7 11.84 20.13 -27.80
C HIS A 7 11.07 18.82 -27.55
N GLU A 8 11.14 17.87 -28.48
CA GLU A 8 10.42 16.59 -28.40
C GLU A 8 10.87 15.73 -27.20
N LYS A 9 12.18 15.77 -26.86
CA LYS A 9 12.73 15.05 -25.71
C LYS A 9 12.30 15.62 -24.36
N LYS A 10 12.07 16.93 -24.27
CA LYS A 10 11.60 17.56 -23.02
C LYS A 10 10.18 17.11 -22.66
N HIS A 11 9.29 17.04 -23.65
CA HIS A 11 7.91 16.55 -23.46
C HIS A 11 7.86 15.04 -23.15
N ALA A 12 8.83 14.26 -23.62
CA ALA A 12 8.93 12.85 -23.26
C ALA A 12 9.38 12.67 -21.80
N PHE A 13 10.29 13.50 -21.31
CA PHE A 13 10.79 13.45 -19.93
C PHE A 13 9.77 13.99 -18.91
N GLU A 14 8.98 14.98 -19.30
CA GLU A 14 7.89 15.50 -18.46
C GLU A 14 6.78 14.46 -18.25
N LYS A 15 6.56 13.56 -19.23
CA LYS A 15 5.65 12.41 -19.09
C LYS A 15 6.19 11.27 -18.23
N VAL A 16 7.50 11.24 -17.94
CA VAL A 16 8.10 10.30 -16.97
C VAL A 16 7.74 10.71 -15.54
N PHE A 17 7.55 12.01 -15.30
CA PHE A 17 6.83 12.49 -14.12
C PHE A 17 5.34 12.25 -14.35
N LEU A 18 4.92 11.00 -14.06
CA LEU A 18 3.52 10.64 -13.88
C LEU A 18 2.80 11.81 -13.22
N SER A 19 1.71 12.26 -13.84
CA SER A 19 0.92 13.40 -13.34
C SER A 19 0.70 13.27 -11.84
N LEU A 20 0.71 14.39 -11.10
CA LEU A 20 0.45 14.42 -9.65
C LEU A 20 -0.62 13.41 -9.16
N PRO A 21 -1.80 13.27 -9.81
CA PRO A 21 -2.77 12.25 -9.40
C PRO A 21 -2.27 10.81 -9.55
N ALA A 22 -1.48 10.51 -10.59
CA ALA A 22 -0.89 9.19 -10.80
C ALA A 22 0.20 8.84 -9.77
N GLN A 23 0.95 9.83 -9.28
CA GLN A 23 1.86 9.62 -8.15
C GLN A 23 1.11 9.40 -6.84
N LEU A 24 0.06 10.17 -6.58
CA LEU A 24 -0.79 10.02 -5.40
C LEU A 24 -1.47 8.65 -5.36
N THR A 25 -2.01 8.17 -6.49
CA THR A 25 -2.60 6.83 -6.56
C THR A 25 -1.56 5.73 -6.36
N ALA A 26 -0.36 5.86 -6.94
CA ALA A 26 0.72 4.90 -6.73
C ALA A 26 1.16 4.82 -5.26
N VAL A 27 1.30 5.97 -4.58
CA VAL A 27 1.66 6.03 -3.16
C VAL A 27 0.54 5.47 -2.28
N ALA A 28 -0.71 5.85 -2.54
CA ALA A 28 -1.86 5.34 -1.79
C ALA A 28 -2.02 3.83 -1.96
N PHE A 29 -1.78 3.31 -3.17
CA PHE A 29 -1.80 1.88 -3.44
C PHE A 29 -0.70 1.12 -2.70
N LEU A 30 0.54 1.63 -2.74
CA LEU A 30 1.66 1.07 -1.97
C LEU A 30 1.39 1.11 -0.46
N ALA A 31 0.91 2.23 0.07
CA ALA A 31 0.53 2.35 1.46
C ALA A 31 -0.59 1.36 1.83
N GLY A 32 -1.60 1.21 0.97
CA GLY A 32 -2.65 0.23 1.12
C GLY A 32 -2.14 -1.20 1.15
N MET A 33 -1.18 -1.57 0.29
CA MET A 33 -0.56 -2.91 0.31
C MET A 33 0.25 -3.13 1.58
N VAL A 34 1.03 -2.14 2.04
CA VAL A 34 1.80 -2.23 3.29
C VAL A 34 0.87 -2.36 4.49
N LEU A 35 -0.19 -1.57 4.55
CA LEU A 35 -1.19 -1.67 5.62
C LEU A 35 -1.89 -3.02 5.57
N TYR A 36 -2.37 -3.44 4.40
CA TYR A 36 -3.04 -4.73 4.21
C TYR A 36 -2.15 -5.89 4.62
N THR A 37 -0.88 -5.90 4.21
CA THR A 37 0.09 -6.93 4.59
C THR A 37 0.42 -6.87 6.08
N ALA A 38 0.66 -5.70 6.66
CA ALA A 38 0.91 -5.57 8.10
C ALA A 38 -0.31 -6.06 8.92
N LEU A 39 -1.52 -5.70 8.51
CA LEU A 39 -2.76 -6.12 9.14
C LEU A 39 -2.99 -7.63 8.99
N LEU A 40 -2.84 -8.20 7.79
CA LEU A 40 -3.05 -9.64 7.59
C LEU A 40 -1.93 -10.51 8.19
N SER A 41 -0.67 -10.11 8.05
CA SER A 41 0.46 -10.87 8.59
C SER A 41 0.51 -10.80 10.12
N GLY A 42 0.09 -9.67 10.71
CA GLY A 42 -0.08 -9.53 12.15
C GLY A 42 -1.39 -10.12 12.69
N TYR A 43 -2.38 -10.37 11.82
CA TYR A 43 -3.70 -10.85 12.24
C TYR A 43 -3.60 -12.21 12.93
N ALA A 44 -2.94 -13.19 12.33
CA ALA A 44 -2.86 -14.54 12.89
C ALA A 44 -2.27 -14.57 14.32
N PRO A 45 -1.06 -14.05 14.60
CA PRO A 45 -0.49 -14.12 15.94
C PRO A 45 -1.28 -13.28 16.97
N VAL A 46 -1.82 -12.12 16.58
CA VAL A 46 -2.62 -11.27 17.48
C VAL A 46 -3.99 -11.89 17.76
N HIS A 47 -4.63 -12.46 16.73
CA HIS A 47 -5.89 -13.17 16.85
C HIS A 47 -5.75 -14.39 17.75
N ASP A 48 -4.68 -15.18 17.58
CA ASP A 48 -4.45 -16.39 18.38
C ASP A 48 -4.17 -16.05 19.85
N ALA A 49 -3.37 -15.02 20.14
CA ALA A 49 -3.12 -14.58 21.51
C ALA A 49 -4.40 -14.07 22.21
N LEU A 50 -5.23 -13.29 21.51
CA LEU A 50 -6.51 -12.82 22.03
C LEU A 50 -7.54 -13.95 22.17
N HIS A 51 -7.50 -14.91 21.25
CA HIS A 51 -8.36 -16.09 21.30
C HIS A 51 -8.00 -16.97 22.50
N GLU A 52 -6.72 -17.22 22.75
CA GLU A 52 -6.27 -17.98 23.92
C GLU A 52 -6.54 -17.25 25.23
N LEU A 53 -6.36 -15.93 25.29
CA LEU A 53 -6.77 -15.12 26.44
C LEU A 53 -8.28 -15.23 26.70
N ARG A 54 -9.10 -15.16 25.65
CA ARG A 54 -10.55 -15.34 25.76
C ARG A 54 -10.92 -16.72 26.30
N HIS A 55 -10.23 -17.77 25.86
CA HIS A 55 -10.38 -19.13 26.40
C HIS A 55 -9.99 -19.20 27.88
N ALA A 56 -8.86 -18.59 28.26
CA ALA A 56 -8.39 -18.56 29.64
C ALA A 56 -9.37 -17.83 30.58
N LEU A 57 -10.07 -16.81 30.08
CA LEU A 57 -11.04 -16.05 30.86
C LEU A 57 -12.43 -16.71 30.91
N MET A 58 -12.66 -17.83 30.19
CA MET A 58 -13.96 -18.53 30.05
C MET A 58 -15.16 -17.60 29.75
N PHE A 59 -14.89 -16.41 29.22
CA PHE A 59 -15.84 -15.31 29.27
C PHE A 59 -16.82 -15.33 28.09
N ILE A 60 -16.41 -15.89 26.95
CA ILE A 60 -17.22 -15.89 25.73
C ILE A 60 -16.98 -17.20 24.95
N PRO A 61 -18.02 -18.02 24.72
CA PRO A 61 -17.90 -19.24 23.90
C PRO A 61 -17.44 -18.87 22.49
N CYS A 62 -16.47 -19.60 21.94
CA CYS A 62 -16.06 -19.51 20.55
C CYS A 62 -16.56 -20.75 19.78
N HIS A 63 -16.32 -20.79 18.47
CA HIS A 63 -16.75 -21.90 17.61
C HIS A 63 -16.12 -23.23 18.03
#